data_AF-A0A973TYG1-F1
#
_entry.id   AF-A0A973TYG1-F1
#
_cell.length_a   1.000
_cell.length_b   1.000
_cell.length_c   1.000
_cell.angle_alpha   90.00
_cell.angle_beta   90.00
_cell.angle_gamma   90.00
#
_symmetry.space_group_name_H-M   'P 1'
#
loop_
_entity.id
_entity.type
_entity.pdbx_description
1 polymer ?
#
loop_
_entity_poly.entity_id
_entity_poly.type
_entity_poly.pdbx_seq_one_letter_code
_entity_poly.pdbx_strand_id
1 'polypeptide(L)'
;LIGQRDDRDRLLNPLAPELNRPGAPRDRTRILEALVALPPGTAVTDPDELAAVLAWRAPRRGGRLRDELVRWTVEEGTQVGVLAHNAITAQGRALLIEGPGPAAKRLGDALPAPVDHVLVQADLTVVAPGRLDPELADEIALVADVESAGSATVYRVREGSVRRAFDAGRSAADLHELFRARSRTPVPQSLTYLIDDAARRHGRLRGGAAGSFLRCDDPVLIAEVMSHAAAERLALRKIAPTVLVSPLPLAEVLDGLRAAGFAPAAEGPDGHVLDLRAGGRRIAGKGRRRPVQPSTPSDEQLGELVRLVRAGDRAATTTGGARVSVPGHLGAGPSATLALLQRAAREGRSVLVDFVDGHGTAARRVITPQVVGGGVLEGVDVSYGEVRRFPLHRITSAALVEGDGA
;
A
#
# COMPACT_ATOMS: atom_id res chain seq x y z
N LEU A 1 4.90 -1.41 16.36
CA LEU A 1 6.06 -2.03 15.64
C LEU A 1 7.24 -1.08 15.46
N ILE A 2 7.02 0.20 15.12
CA ILE A 2 8.10 1.20 15.10
C ILE A 2 8.81 1.25 16.45
N GLY A 3 10.14 1.30 16.45
CA GLY A 3 10.96 1.32 17.66
C GLY A 3 11.19 -0.05 18.32
N GLN A 4 10.57 -1.12 17.82
CA GLN A 4 10.93 -2.49 18.22
C GLN A 4 12.19 -2.96 17.48
N ARG A 5 12.79 -4.04 17.96
CA ARG A 5 13.95 -4.67 17.32
C ARG A 5 13.54 -5.83 16.40
N ASP A 6 14.26 -6.00 15.31
CA ASP A 6 14.12 -7.15 14.40
C ASP A 6 14.87 -8.38 14.95
N ASP A 7 14.82 -9.49 14.20
CA ASP A 7 15.48 -10.75 14.59
C ASP A 7 17.03 -10.64 14.58
N ARG A 8 17.58 -9.52 14.08
CA ARG A 8 19.01 -9.18 14.07
C ARG A 8 19.34 -8.07 15.07
N ASP A 9 18.46 -7.82 16.04
CA ASP A 9 18.56 -6.81 17.09
C ASP A 9 18.59 -5.35 16.59
N ARG A 10 18.20 -5.09 15.34
CA ARG A 10 18.18 -3.73 14.76
C ARG A 10 16.84 -3.05 15.00
N LEU A 11 16.88 -1.76 15.35
CA LEU A 11 15.68 -0.92 15.49
C LEU A 11 14.92 -0.77 14.17
N LEU A 12 13.61 -0.96 14.24
CA LEU A 12 12.66 -0.76 13.15
C LEU A 12 12.28 0.71 13.05
N ASN A 13 12.86 1.39 12.05
CA ASN A 13 12.57 2.80 11.76
C ASN A 13 11.19 2.99 11.11
N PRO A 14 10.59 4.20 11.23
CA PRO A 14 9.40 4.55 10.46
C PRO A 14 9.60 4.29 8.96
N LEU A 15 8.57 3.75 8.30
CA LEU A 15 8.55 3.43 6.86
C LEU A 15 9.64 2.43 6.40
N ALA A 16 10.26 1.68 7.32
CA ALA A 16 11.22 0.64 6.99
C ALA A 16 10.54 -0.54 6.27
N PRO A 17 11.18 -1.17 5.26
CA PRO A 17 10.61 -2.31 4.52
C PRO A 17 10.16 -3.48 5.41
N GLU A 18 10.83 -3.69 6.53
CA GLU A 18 10.57 -4.72 7.54
C GLU A 18 9.21 -4.53 8.25
N LEU A 19 8.65 -3.32 8.19
CA LEU A 19 7.31 -3.00 8.67
C LEU A 19 6.22 -3.33 7.65
N ASN A 20 6.56 -3.63 6.39
CA ASN A 20 5.57 -3.97 5.37
C ASN A 20 5.02 -5.38 5.63
N ARG A 21 3.71 -5.48 5.81
CA ARG A 21 3.00 -6.75 6.09
C ARG A 21 1.97 -7.02 5.00
N PRO A 22 2.38 -7.64 3.88
CA PRO A 22 1.46 -7.89 2.77
C PRO A 22 0.34 -8.88 3.11
N GLY A 23 0.56 -9.75 4.11
CA GLY A 23 -0.46 -10.68 4.61
C GLY A 23 -1.51 -10.05 5.53
N ALA A 24 -1.29 -8.81 6.01
CA ALA A 24 -2.16 -8.19 7.00
C ALA A 24 -3.62 -8.06 6.56
N PRO A 25 -3.95 -7.69 5.30
CA PRO A 25 -5.35 -7.64 4.84
C PRO A 25 -6.04 -9.01 4.98
N ARG A 26 -5.38 -10.09 4.54
CA ARG A 26 -5.93 -11.45 4.64
C ARG A 26 -6.14 -11.87 6.09
N ASP A 27 -5.19 -11.56 6.96
CA ASP A 27 -5.27 -11.94 8.37
C ASP A 27 -6.38 -11.14 9.08
N ARG A 28 -6.55 -9.85 8.76
CA ARG A 28 -7.67 -9.01 9.22
C ARG A 28 -9.03 -9.59 8.79
N THR A 29 -9.18 -9.94 7.51
CA THR A 29 -10.41 -10.58 7.01
C THR A 29 -10.74 -11.83 7.82
N ARG A 30 -9.75 -12.70 8.05
CA ARG A 30 -9.94 -13.92 8.85
C ARG A 30 -10.39 -13.65 10.29
N ILE A 31 -9.83 -12.62 10.93
CA ILE A 31 -10.20 -12.21 12.29
C ILE A 31 -11.66 -11.72 12.31
N LEU A 32 -12.03 -10.87 11.36
CA LEU A 32 -13.38 -10.34 11.26
C LEU A 32 -14.40 -11.42 10.89
N GLU A 33 -14.07 -12.37 10.02
CA GLU A 33 -14.91 -13.54 9.71
C GLU A 33 -15.19 -14.41 10.94
N ALA A 34 -14.22 -14.54 11.84
CA ALA A 34 -14.43 -15.27 13.09
C ALA A 34 -15.47 -14.57 13.99
N LEU A 35 -15.49 -13.23 14.01
CA LEU A 35 -16.52 -12.45 14.71
C LEU A 35 -17.86 -12.47 13.98
N VAL A 36 -17.87 -12.48 12.64
CA VAL A 36 -19.09 -12.68 11.83
C VAL A 36 -19.75 -14.02 12.12
N ALA A 37 -18.97 -15.08 12.35
CA ALA A 37 -19.52 -16.41 12.64
C ALA A 37 -20.31 -16.48 13.96
N LEU A 38 -20.14 -15.50 14.86
CA LEU A 38 -20.94 -15.40 16.08
C LEU A 38 -22.35 -14.86 15.78
N PRO A 39 -23.38 -15.29 16.54
CA PRO A 39 -24.73 -14.73 16.41
C PRO A 39 -24.73 -13.20 16.57
N PRO A 40 -25.63 -12.47 15.88
CA PRO A 40 -25.79 -11.03 16.07
C PRO A 40 -25.99 -10.67 17.55
N GLY A 41 -25.31 -9.62 18.01
CA GLY A 41 -25.34 -9.20 19.43
C GLY A 41 -24.38 -9.95 20.35
N THR A 42 -23.55 -10.86 19.81
CA THR A 42 -22.53 -11.57 20.59
C THR A 42 -21.18 -10.86 20.50
N ALA A 43 -20.54 -10.66 21.66
CA ALA A 43 -19.18 -10.14 21.78
C ALA A 43 -18.22 -11.24 22.25
N VAL A 44 -16.94 -11.10 21.93
CA VAL A 44 -15.89 -11.83 22.66
C VAL A 44 -15.51 -11.03 23.92
N THR A 45 -15.27 -11.71 25.04
CA THR A 45 -14.94 -11.04 26.30
C THR A 45 -13.58 -10.35 26.19
N ASP A 46 -12.60 -11.07 25.62
CA ASP A 46 -11.22 -10.63 25.45
C ASP A 46 -10.72 -10.98 24.03
N PRO A 47 -10.04 -10.06 23.32
CA PRO A 47 -9.30 -10.38 22.10
C PRO A 47 -8.37 -11.61 22.19
N ASP A 48 -7.86 -11.94 23.37
CA ASP A 48 -7.01 -13.13 23.56
C ASP A 48 -7.79 -14.46 23.42
N GLU A 49 -9.07 -14.50 23.78
CA GLU A 49 -9.95 -15.66 23.51
C GLU A 49 -10.15 -15.85 22.00
N LEU A 50 -10.33 -14.73 21.27
CA LEU A 50 -10.42 -14.75 19.82
C LEU A 50 -9.11 -15.25 19.19
N ALA A 51 -7.95 -14.84 19.73
CA ALA A 51 -6.65 -15.33 19.29
C ALA A 51 -6.50 -16.84 19.53
N ALA A 52 -6.95 -17.36 20.67
CA ALA A 52 -6.94 -18.79 20.98
C ALA A 52 -7.81 -19.60 20.00
N VAL A 53 -9.02 -19.13 19.69
CA VAL A 53 -9.90 -19.77 18.69
C VAL A 53 -9.26 -19.76 17.30
N LEU A 54 -8.67 -18.64 16.88
CA LEU A 54 -8.00 -18.52 15.59
C LEU A 54 -6.74 -19.41 15.51
N ALA A 55 -6.00 -19.57 16.60
CA ALA A 55 -4.87 -20.49 16.69
C ALA A 55 -5.34 -21.95 16.55
N TRP A 56 -6.42 -22.33 17.24
CA TRP A 56 -7.00 -23.67 17.15
C TRP A 56 -7.52 -23.98 15.73
N ARG A 57 -8.17 -23.03 15.05
CA ARG A 57 -8.67 -23.20 13.68
C ARG A 57 -7.57 -23.37 12.62
N ALA A 58 -6.36 -22.86 12.87
CA ALA A 58 -5.23 -23.07 11.97
C ALA A 58 -3.91 -23.16 12.74
N PRO A 59 -3.60 -24.32 13.35
CA PRO A 59 -2.42 -24.49 14.22
C PRO A 59 -1.10 -24.20 13.50
N ARG A 60 -1.05 -24.41 12.18
CA ARG A 60 0.12 -24.14 11.34
C ARG A 60 0.34 -22.65 11.03
N ARG A 61 -0.67 -21.80 11.23
CA ARG A 61 -0.55 -20.34 11.05
C ARG A 61 -0.07 -19.71 12.37
N GLY A 62 1.20 -19.94 12.69
CA GLY A 62 1.89 -19.38 13.84
C GLY A 62 2.63 -18.08 13.53
N GLY A 63 3.48 -17.64 14.46
CA GLY A 63 4.37 -16.49 14.31
C GLY A 63 4.36 -15.58 15.53
N ARG A 64 5.46 -14.84 15.73
CA ARG A 64 5.65 -13.97 16.90
C ARG A 64 4.55 -12.92 17.08
N LEU A 65 3.94 -12.47 15.99
CA LEU A 65 2.93 -11.41 15.99
C LEU A 65 1.50 -11.95 15.81
N ARG A 66 1.27 -13.27 15.90
CA ARG A 66 -0.05 -13.87 15.63
C ARG A 66 -1.13 -13.23 16.51
N ASP A 67 -0.89 -13.14 17.81
CA ASP A 67 -1.88 -12.65 18.79
C ASP A 67 -1.96 -11.12 18.75
N GLU A 68 -0.82 -10.44 18.57
CA GLU A 68 -0.76 -8.99 18.36
C GLU A 68 -1.60 -8.53 17.16
N LEU A 69 -1.56 -9.27 16.05
CA LEU A 69 -2.38 -8.96 14.88
C LEU A 69 -3.88 -9.02 15.20
N VAL A 70 -4.32 -9.93 16.08
CA VAL A 70 -5.71 -9.99 16.54
C VAL A 70 -6.05 -8.74 17.34
N ARG A 71 -5.20 -8.38 18.32
CA ARG A 71 -5.42 -7.19 19.16
C ARG A 71 -5.45 -5.91 18.35
N TRP A 72 -4.48 -5.69 17.46
CA TRP A 72 -4.46 -4.53 16.57
C TRP A 72 -5.66 -4.50 15.64
N THR A 73 -6.10 -5.65 15.11
CA THR A 73 -7.29 -5.68 14.26
C THR A 73 -8.55 -5.32 15.04
N VAL A 74 -8.67 -5.76 16.29
CA VAL A 74 -9.81 -5.40 17.15
C VAL A 74 -9.77 -3.91 17.50
N GLU A 75 -8.61 -3.40 17.88
CA GLU A 75 -8.40 -1.99 18.21
C GLU A 75 -8.68 -1.07 17.01
N GLU A 76 -8.02 -1.31 15.88
CA GLU A 76 -8.22 -0.55 14.64
C GLU A 76 -9.67 -0.67 14.15
N GLY A 77 -10.25 -1.88 14.19
CA GLY A 77 -11.63 -2.13 13.81
C GLY A 77 -12.62 -1.36 14.68
N THR A 78 -12.30 -1.16 15.97
CA THR A 78 -13.09 -0.33 16.89
C THR A 78 -12.95 1.15 16.57
N GLN A 79 -11.74 1.63 16.28
CA GLN A 79 -11.48 3.02 15.90
C GLN A 79 -12.24 3.44 14.64
N VAL A 80 -12.39 2.54 13.67
CA VAL A 80 -13.15 2.80 12.43
C VAL A 80 -14.62 2.41 12.50
N GLY A 81 -15.11 1.94 13.65
CA GLY A 81 -16.52 1.60 13.87
C GLY A 81 -17.01 0.34 13.14
N VAL A 82 -16.09 -0.53 12.70
CA VAL A 82 -16.42 -1.89 12.21
C VAL A 82 -16.75 -2.80 13.39
N LEU A 83 -16.06 -2.60 14.51
CA LEU A 83 -16.28 -3.29 15.77
C LEU A 83 -16.75 -2.29 16.85
N ALA A 84 -17.48 -2.80 17.84
CA ALA A 84 -17.83 -2.06 19.05
C ALA A 84 -17.94 -3.06 20.21
N HIS A 85 -17.35 -2.74 21.37
CA HIS A 85 -17.33 -3.63 22.54
C HIS A 85 -16.89 -5.06 22.22
N ASN A 86 -15.83 -5.23 21.42
CA ASN A 86 -15.33 -6.53 20.94
C ASN A 86 -16.36 -7.38 20.15
N ALA A 87 -17.46 -6.78 19.69
CA ALA A 87 -18.44 -7.39 18.80
C ALA A 87 -18.36 -6.77 17.40
N ILE A 88 -18.76 -7.54 16.39
CA ILE A 88 -18.95 -6.97 15.06
C ILE A 88 -20.25 -6.15 15.00
N THR A 89 -20.13 -4.93 14.49
CA THR A 89 -21.29 -4.03 14.33
C THR A 89 -22.19 -4.50 13.17
N ALA A 90 -23.43 -4.00 13.11
CA ALA A 90 -24.34 -4.32 12.01
C ALA A 90 -23.77 -3.88 10.64
N GLN A 91 -23.19 -2.68 10.58
CA GLN A 91 -22.50 -2.14 9.40
C GLN A 91 -21.21 -2.91 9.08
N GLY A 92 -20.43 -3.32 10.08
CA GLY A 92 -19.22 -4.13 9.89
C GLY A 92 -19.54 -5.52 9.33
N ARG A 93 -20.63 -6.13 9.79
CA ARG A 93 -21.14 -7.40 9.26
C ARG A 93 -21.61 -7.25 7.82
N ALA A 94 -22.39 -6.19 7.53
CA ALA A 94 -22.81 -5.87 6.17
C ALA A 94 -21.61 -5.63 5.24
N LEU A 95 -20.55 -4.97 5.71
CA LEU A 95 -19.34 -4.71 4.93
C LEU A 95 -18.68 -6.00 4.43
N LEU A 96 -18.68 -7.04 5.27
CA LEU A 96 -18.03 -8.32 4.96
C LEU A 96 -18.90 -9.26 4.13
N ILE A 97 -20.22 -9.22 4.31
CA ILE A 97 -21.16 -10.17 3.68
C ILE A 97 -21.79 -9.58 2.41
N GLU A 98 -22.22 -8.32 2.48
CA GLU A 98 -23.05 -7.66 1.45
C GLU A 98 -22.26 -6.58 0.68
N GLY A 99 -21.11 -6.15 1.21
CA GLY A 99 -20.23 -5.17 0.61
C GLY A 99 -20.44 -3.73 1.10
N PRO A 100 -19.68 -2.76 0.54
CA PRO A 100 -19.57 -1.41 1.09
C PRO A 100 -20.85 -0.58 0.97
N GLY A 101 -21.65 -0.76 -0.10
CA GLY A 101 -22.89 0.01 -0.30
C GLY A 101 -23.93 -0.24 0.79
N PRO A 102 -24.33 -1.50 1.04
CA PRO A 102 -25.25 -1.86 2.13
C PRO A 102 -24.71 -1.50 3.53
N ALA A 103 -23.40 -1.58 3.73
CA ALA A 103 -22.75 -1.16 4.98
C ALA A 103 -22.89 0.36 5.19
N ALA A 104 -22.59 1.16 4.17
CA ALA A 104 -22.70 2.61 4.22
C ALA A 104 -24.15 3.06 4.48
N LYS A 105 -25.14 2.41 3.85
CA LYS A 105 -26.55 2.69 4.12
C LYS A 105 -26.92 2.44 5.59
N ARG A 106 -26.58 1.26 6.13
CA ARG A 106 -26.87 0.93 7.54
C ARG A 106 -26.19 1.88 8.52
N LEU A 107 -24.95 2.27 8.23
CA LEU A 107 -24.25 3.28 9.03
C LEU A 107 -24.96 4.64 8.95
N GLY A 108 -25.38 5.05 7.76
CA GLY A 108 -26.16 6.29 7.56
C GLY A 108 -27.48 6.28 8.32
N ASP A 109 -28.23 5.18 8.25
CA ASP A 109 -29.52 5.02 8.95
C ASP A 109 -29.37 5.03 10.49
N ALA A 110 -28.20 4.66 11.01
CA ALA A 110 -27.91 4.64 12.45
C ALA A 110 -27.41 6.00 13.00
N LEU A 111 -26.94 6.89 12.14
CA LEU A 111 -26.43 8.20 12.54
C LEU A 111 -27.54 9.25 12.54
N PRO A 112 -27.53 10.22 13.47
CA PRO A 112 -28.41 11.38 13.39
C PRO A 112 -28.21 12.13 12.07
N ALA A 113 -29.28 12.76 11.58
CA ALA A 113 -29.21 13.61 10.39
C ALA A 113 -28.14 14.70 10.60
N PRO A 114 -27.24 14.91 9.60
CA PRO A 114 -26.27 15.99 9.67
C PRO A 114 -26.95 17.36 9.76
N VAL A 115 -26.26 18.30 10.38
CA VAL A 115 -26.74 19.67 10.57
C VAL A 115 -26.02 20.59 9.57
N ASP A 116 -26.77 21.48 8.96
CA ASP A 116 -26.32 22.42 7.91
C ASP A 116 -26.05 23.84 8.42
N HIS A 117 -25.97 24.00 9.74
CA HIS A 117 -25.82 25.27 10.42
C HIS A 117 -25.02 25.19 11.72
N VAL A 118 -24.57 26.35 12.18
CA VAL A 118 -23.84 26.57 13.43
C VAL A 118 -24.48 27.69 14.25
N LEU A 119 -24.11 27.79 15.52
CA LEU A 119 -24.48 28.89 16.42
C LEU A 119 -23.24 29.72 16.72
N VAL A 120 -23.20 30.97 16.26
CA VAL A 120 -22.08 31.87 16.52
C VAL A 120 -22.37 32.73 17.74
N GLN A 121 -21.43 32.76 18.68
CA GLN A 121 -21.50 33.47 19.95
C GLN A 121 -20.55 34.68 19.98
N ALA A 122 -20.84 35.65 20.84
CA ALA A 122 -20.12 36.93 20.90
C ALA A 122 -18.63 36.81 21.29
N ASP A 123 -18.26 35.73 21.98
CA ASP A 123 -16.89 35.40 22.39
C ASP A 123 -16.11 34.62 21.31
N LEU A 124 -16.57 34.69 20.04
CA LEU A 124 -15.97 34.01 18.89
C LEU A 124 -16.04 32.47 18.96
N THR A 125 -16.93 31.96 19.81
CA THR A 125 -17.27 30.54 19.85
C THR A 125 -18.29 30.22 18.77
N VAL A 126 -18.07 29.12 18.06
CA VAL A 126 -18.97 28.58 17.05
C VAL A 126 -19.37 27.18 17.50
N VAL A 127 -20.65 26.97 17.76
CA VAL A 127 -21.18 25.69 18.26
C VAL A 127 -21.91 24.97 17.14
N ALA A 128 -21.47 23.75 16.84
CA ALA A 128 -22.21 22.82 16.01
C ALA A 128 -23.08 21.93 16.92
N PRO A 129 -24.42 22.03 16.84
CA PRO A 129 -25.33 21.29 17.73
C PRO A 129 -25.39 19.78 17.43
N GLY A 130 -24.75 19.35 16.34
CA GLY A 130 -24.60 17.95 15.94
C GLY A 130 -23.50 17.81 14.90
N ARG A 131 -23.44 16.62 14.27
CA ARG A 131 -22.51 16.37 13.17
C ARG A 131 -22.84 17.31 12.01
N LEU A 132 -21.90 18.20 11.66
CA LEU A 132 -22.07 19.06 10.49
C LEU A 132 -22.13 18.21 9.21
N ASP A 133 -22.84 18.70 8.21
CA ASP A 133 -22.68 18.16 6.86
C ASP A 133 -21.21 18.33 6.40
N PRO A 134 -20.69 17.45 5.52
CA PRO A 134 -19.26 17.44 5.19
C PRO A 134 -18.74 18.77 4.64
N GLU A 135 -19.53 19.46 3.82
CA GLU A 135 -19.13 20.72 3.20
C GLU A 135 -18.98 21.81 4.27
N LEU A 136 -20.00 21.96 5.13
CA LEU A 136 -19.93 22.92 6.23
C LEU A 136 -18.83 22.58 7.25
N ALA A 137 -18.60 21.29 7.52
CA ALA A 137 -17.54 20.85 8.41
C ALA A 137 -16.15 21.30 7.92
N ASP A 138 -15.89 21.15 6.62
CA ASP A 138 -14.63 21.57 5.99
C ASP A 138 -14.48 23.10 6.00
N GLU A 139 -15.56 23.84 5.72
CA GLU A 139 -15.56 25.30 5.76
C GLU A 139 -15.29 25.84 7.17
N ILE A 140 -15.94 25.27 8.20
CA ILE A 140 -15.72 25.66 9.59
C ILE A 140 -14.32 25.27 10.07
N ALA A 141 -13.81 24.08 9.72
CA ALA A 141 -12.46 23.65 10.07
C ALA A 141 -11.38 24.58 9.48
N LEU A 142 -11.66 25.18 8.33
CA LEU A 142 -10.75 26.12 7.70
C LEU A 142 -10.63 27.43 8.50
N VAL A 143 -11.73 27.94 9.06
CA VAL A 143 -11.80 29.26 9.72
C VAL A 143 -11.84 29.20 11.26
N ALA A 144 -11.99 28.02 11.86
CA ALA A 144 -12.06 27.82 13.31
C ALA A 144 -11.32 26.56 13.77
N ASP A 145 -10.88 26.53 15.03
CA ASP A 145 -10.20 25.38 15.63
C ASP A 145 -11.14 24.67 16.61
N VAL A 146 -11.11 23.34 16.67
CA VAL A 146 -11.92 22.57 17.63
C VAL A 146 -11.38 22.80 19.04
N GLU A 147 -12.22 23.33 19.92
CA GLU A 147 -11.93 23.50 21.36
C GLU A 147 -12.45 22.31 22.17
N SER A 148 -13.61 21.76 21.79
CA SER A 148 -14.19 20.56 22.40
C SER A 148 -15.00 19.76 21.39
N ALA A 149 -14.87 18.44 21.42
CA ALA A 149 -15.57 17.49 20.54
C ALA A 149 -16.59 16.64 21.32
N GLY A 150 -17.39 17.29 22.18
CA GLY A 150 -18.47 16.65 22.93
C GLY A 150 -19.72 16.38 22.09
N SER A 151 -20.87 16.27 22.74
CA SER A 151 -22.18 16.10 22.07
C SER A 151 -22.51 17.25 21.10
N ALA A 152 -21.99 18.44 21.39
CA ALA A 152 -21.91 19.54 20.45
C ALA A 152 -20.42 19.87 20.24
N THR A 153 -20.01 20.00 18.98
CA THR A 153 -18.63 20.40 18.68
C THR A 153 -18.52 21.89 18.86
N VAL A 154 -17.60 22.31 19.72
CA VAL A 154 -17.32 23.71 19.99
C VAL A 154 -16.04 24.07 19.26
N TYR A 155 -16.14 25.08 18.40
CA TYR A 155 -15.03 25.65 17.67
C TYR A 155 -14.76 27.06 18.17
N ARG A 156 -13.50 27.50 18.07
CA ARG A 156 -13.08 28.87 18.37
C ARG A 156 -12.51 29.52 17.12
N VAL A 157 -13.02 30.69 16.78
CA VAL A 157 -12.41 31.52 15.75
C VAL A 157 -11.31 32.39 16.37
N ARG A 158 -10.11 32.33 15.79
CA ARG A 158 -8.94 33.14 16.19
C ARG A 158 -8.37 33.83 14.95
N GLU A 159 -7.57 34.87 15.14
CA GLU A 159 -6.89 35.53 14.01
C GLU A 159 -6.08 34.52 13.17
N GLY A 160 -5.42 33.56 13.83
CA GLY A 160 -4.65 32.51 13.15
C GLY A 160 -5.49 31.58 12.27
N SER A 161 -6.72 31.24 12.68
CA SER A 161 -7.62 30.38 11.90
C SER A 161 -8.26 31.15 10.73
N VAL A 162 -8.57 32.44 10.93
CA VAL A 162 -9.01 33.33 9.83
C VAL A 162 -7.90 33.50 8.78
N ARG A 163 -6.66 33.72 9.23
CA ARG A 163 -5.50 33.79 8.33
C ARG A 163 -5.32 32.50 7.53
N ARG A 164 -5.47 31.33 8.17
CA ARG A 164 -5.41 30.03 7.49
C ARG A 164 -6.44 29.93 6.36
N ALA A 165 -7.65 30.45 6.58
CA ALA A 165 -8.66 30.50 5.53
C ALA A 165 -8.25 31.39 4.35
N PHE A 166 -7.63 32.54 4.61
CA PHE A 166 -7.09 33.40 3.55
C PHE A 166 -5.90 32.78 2.81
N ASP A 167 -5.03 32.05 3.51
CA ASP A 167 -3.93 31.30 2.89
C ASP A 167 -4.44 30.18 1.96
N ALA A 168 -5.62 29.63 2.26
CA ALA A 168 -6.33 28.68 1.40
C ALA A 168 -7.14 29.36 0.27
N GLY A 169 -7.04 30.69 0.12
CA GLY A 169 -7.64 31.44 -0.97
C GLY A 169 -9.07 31.95 -0.73
N ARG A 170 -9.63 31.82 0.48
CA ARG A 170 -10.93 32.43 0.80
C ARG A 170 -10.80 33.95 0.89
N SER A 171 -11.84 34.67 0.48
CA SER A 171 -11.94 36.12 0.64
C SER A 171 -12.65 36.49 1.95
N ALA A 172 -12.50 37.74 2.41
CA ALA A 172 -13.27 38.25 3.56
C ALA A 172 -14.79 38.19 3.28
N ALA A 173 -15.21 38.48 2.04
CA ALA A 173 -16.60 38.37 1.63
C ALA A 173 -17.11 36.93 1.72
N ASP A 174 -16.29 35.94 1.34
CA ASP A 174 -16.64 34.52 1.44
C ASP A 174 -16.87 34.12 2.90
N LEU A 175 -16.00 34.59 3.82
CA LEU A 175 -16.14 34.28 5.24
C LEU A 175 -17.36 34.96 5.87
N HIS A 176 -17.65 36.21 5.50
CA HIS A 176 -18.89 36.87 5.94
C HIS A 176 -20.12 36.14 5.42
N GLU A 177 -20.13 35.73 4.15
CA GLU A 177 -21.23 34.98 3.55
C GLU A 177 -21.41 33.61 4.19
N LEU A 178 -20.32 32.89 4.49
CA LEU A 178 -20.34 31.62 5.21
C LEU A 178 -21.12 31.75 6.53
N PHE A 179 -20.72 32.69 7.40
CA PHE A 179 -21.38 32.87 8.67
C PHE A 179 -22.79 33.46 8.54
N ARG A 180 -23.04 34.30 7.52
CA ARG A 180 -24.38 34.84 7.24
C ARG A 180 -25.36 33.75 6.82
N ALA A 181 -24.92 32.81 5.97
CA ALA A 181 -25.76 31.75 5.43
C ALA A 181 -25.92 30.57 6.40
N ARG A 182 -24.86 30.24 7.14
CA ARG A 182 -24.80 29.01 7.96
C ARG A 182 -25.01 29.26 9.45
N SER A 183 -25.00 30.50 9.94
CA SER A 183 -25.32 30.78 11.35
C SER A 183 -26.82 30.84 11.58
N ARG A 184 -27.31 30.14 12.61
CA ARG A 184 -28.71 30.26 13.07
C ARG A 184 -28.92 31.43 14.02
N THR A 185 -27.85 31.94 14.62
CA THR A 185 -27.85 33.16 15.43
C THR A 185 -27.35 34.35 14.61
N PRO A 186 -27.75 35.60 14.95
CA PRO A 186 -27.15 36.78 14.33
C PRO A 186 -25.62 36.75 14.47
N VAL A 187 -24.92 37.07 13.39
CA VAL A 187 -23.45 37.11 13.39
C VAL A 187 -22.98 38.24 14.31
N PRO A 188 -22.19 37.95 15.36
CA PRO A 188 -21.71 38.98 16.27
C PRO A 188 -20.73 39.94 15.58
N GLN A 189 -20.84 41.22 15.93
CA GLN A 189 -19.97 42.26 15.39
C GLN A 189 -18.47 42.01 15.69
N SER A 190 -18.16 41.33 16.79
CA SER A 190 -16.79 40.91 17.14
C SER A 190 -16.17 40.00 16.08
N LEU A 191 -16.94 39.07 15.51
CA LEU A 191 -16.47 38.19 14.44
C LEU A 191 -16.28 38.98 13.14
N THR A 192 -17.20 39.89 12.81
CA THR A 192 -17.08 40.76 11.63
C THR A 192 -15.78 41.57 11.69
N TYR A 193 -15.51 42.20 12.85
CA TYR A 193 -14.28 42.97 13.04
C TYR A 193 -13.02 42.12 12.92
N LEU A 194 -13.01 40.92 13.51
CA LEU A 194 -11.86 40.02 13.41
C LEU A 194 -11.54 39.65 11.96
N ILE A 195 -12.57 39.32 11.16
CA ILE A 195 -12.40 38.97 9.75
C ILE A 195 -11.82 40.14 8.97
N ASP A 196 -12.41 41.33 9.12
CA ASP A 196 -11.99 42.53 8.38
C ASP A 196 -10.57 42.98 8.77
N ASP A 197 -10.23 42.88 10.05
CA ASP A 197 -8.93 43.26 10.57
C ASP A 197 -7.83 42.29 10.11
N ALA A 198 -8.10 40.98 10.16
CA ALA A 198 -7.21 39.97 9.61
C ALA A 198 -7.04 40.15 8.09
N ALA A 199 -8.11 40.46 7.35
CA ALA A 199 -8.06 40.69 5.91
C ALA A 199 -7.20 41.90 5.55
N ARG A 200 -7.28 42.98 6.34
CA ARG A 200 -6.43 44.17 6.16
C ARG A 200 -4.95 43.88 6.37
N ARG A 201 -4.58 42.93 7.22
CA ARG A 201 -3.19 42.54 7.50
C ARG A 201 -2.67 41.47 6.54
N HIS A 202 -3.55 40.60 6.07
CA HIS A 202 -3.21 39.49 5.18
C HIS A 202 -2.67 40.00 3.83
N GLY A 203 -1.66 39.32 3.29
CA GLY A 203 -1.10 39.62 1.97
C GLY A 203 -0.42 40.99 1.81
N ARG A 204 -0.16 41.73 2.91
CA ARG A 204 0.64 42.97 2.87
C ARG A 204 2.09 42.70 2.48
N LEU A 205 2.68 41.65 3.05
CA LEU A 205 3.99 41.16 2.69
C LEU A 205 3.81 39.98 1.73
N ARG A 206 4.36 40.10 0.52
CA ARG A 206 4.24 39.08 -0.53
C ARG A 206 5.61 38.50 -0.82
N GLY A 207 5.75 37.20 -0.61
CA GLY A 207 6.91 36.42 -1.05
C GLY A 207 6.66 35.81 -2.42
N GLY A 208 7.71 35.63 -3.20
CA GLY A 208 7.68 34.86 -4.44
C GLY A 208 9.01 34.13 -4.59
N ALA A 209 8.96 32.91 -5.15
CA ALA A 209 10.19 32.22 -5.54
C ALA A 209 10.77 32.89 -6.80
N ALA A 210 12.05 33.23 -6.74
CA ALA A 210 12.84 33.60 -7.91
C ALA A 210 13.98 32.58 -8.03
N GLY A 211 14.17 32.02 -9.23
CA GLY A 211 15.29 31.11 -9.49
C GLY A 211 16.64 31.83 -9.51
N SER A 212 16.63 33.12 -9.86
CA SER A 212 17.78 34.01 -9.77
C SER A 212 17.36 35.49 -9.69
N PHE A 213 18.27 36.33 -9.21
CA PHE A 213 18.12 37.78 -9.25
C PHE A 213 19.32 38.43 -9.94
N LEU A 214 19.11 39.62 -10.47
CA LEU A 214 20.15 40.48 -11.04
C LEU A 214 20.10 41.80 -10.30
N ARG A 215 21.24 42.26 -9.81
CA ARG A 215 21.42 43.56 -9.18
C ARG A 215 22.36 44.41 -10.03
N CYS A 216 22.01 45.66 -10.24
CA CYS A 216 22.89 46.64 -10.88
C CYS A 216 22.76 47.97 -10.16
N ASP A 217 23.89 48.64 -9.90
CA ASP A 217 23.89 49.95 -9.25
C ASP A 217 23.38 51.06 -10.19
N ASP A 218 23.40 50.82 -11.50
CA ASP A 218 22.88 51.74 -12.52
C ASP A 218 21.46 51.33 -12.97
N PRO A 219 20.42 52.13 -12.64
CA PRO A 219 19.06 51.86 -13.08
C PRO A 219 18.86 52.04 -14.60
N VAL A 220 19.75 52.75 -15.30
CA VAL A 220 19.70 52.92 -16.76
C VAL A 220 20.02 51.60 -17.45
N LEU A 221 21.04 50.87 -16.99
CA LEU A 221 21.38 49.55 -17.52
C LEU A 221 20.24 48.54 -17.31
N ILE A 222 19.52 48.63 -16.17
CA ILE A 222 18.33 47.80 -15.93
C ILE A 222 17.22 48.10 -16.95
N ALA A 223 17.01 49.37 -17.28
CA ALA A 223 16.03 49.76 -18.30
C ALA A 223 16.44 49.28 -19.70
N GLU A 224 17.73 49.37 -20.03
CA GLU A 224 18.30 48.86 -21.28
C GLU A 224 18.09 47.34 -21.40
N VAL A 225 18.44 46.57 -20.38
CA VAL A 225 18.23 45.11 -20.34
C VAL A 225 16.75 44.77 -20.51
N MET A 226 15.85 45.48 -19.82
CA MET A 226 14.39 45.26 -19.93
C MET A 226 13.82 45.63 -21.30
N SER A 227 14.47 46.52 -22.05
CA SER A 227 14.08 46.90 -23.41
C SER A 227 14.60 45.93 -24.49
N HIS A 228 15.57 45.08 -24.15
CA HIS A 228 16.15 44.10 -25.06
C HIS A 228 15.24 42.87 -25.21
N ALA A 229 15.19 42.27 -26.40
CA ALA A 229 14.42 41.04 -26.68
C ALA A 229 14.84 39.82 -25.82
N ALA A 230 15.95 39.93 -25.09
CA ALA A 230 16.41 38.90 -24.17
C ALA A 230 15.61 38.88 -22.86
N ALA A 231 14.99 40.00 -22.46
CA ALA A 231 14.24 40.09 -21.22
C ALA A 231 13.05 39.14 -21.19
N GLU A 232 12.29 39.06 -22.29
CA GLU A 232 11.15 38.16 -22.42
C GLU A 232 11.58 36.69 -22.41
N ARG A 233 12.60 36.34 -23.19
CA ARG A 233 13.16 34.98 -23.26
C ARG A 233 13.73 34.50 -21.92
N LEU A 234 14.29 35.40 -21.13
CA LEU A 234 14.81 35.11 -19.79
C LEU A 234 13.78 35.32 -18.66
N ALA A 235 12.53 35.63 -19.01
CA ALA A 235 11.44 35.92 -18.09
C ALA A 235 11.84 36.93 -16.99
N LEU A 236 12.58 37.98 -17.37
CA LEU A 236 13.04 39.01 -16.45
C LEU A 236 11.86 39.88 -16.00
N ARG A 237 11.73 40.07 -14.69
CA ARG A 237 10.74 40.97 -14.09
C ARG A 237 11.43 41.96 -13.16
N LYS A 238 11.15 43.24 -13.36
CA LYS A 238 11.62 44.31 -12.48
C LYS A 238 10.83 44.32 -11.16
N ILE A 239 11.54 44.21 -10.04
CA ILE A 239 10.96 44.27 -8.68
C ILE A 239 11.43 45.49 -7.88
N ALA A 240 12.53 46.11 -8.29
CA ALA A 240 13.02 47.38 -7.77
C ALA A 240 13.75 48.15 -8.90
N PRO A 241 14.06 49.45 -8.74
CA PRO A 241 14.80 50.23 -9.73
C PRO A 241 16.10 49.57 -10.22
N THR A 242 16.79 48.88 -9.31
CA THR A 242 18.11 48.26 -9.47
C THR A 242 18.09 46.72 -9.47
N VAL A 243 16.91 46.10 -9.42
CA VAL A 243 16.77 44.64 -9.24
C VAL A 243 15.78 44.02 -10.22
N LEU A 244 16.24 43.00 -10.93
CA LEU A 244 15.43 42.09 -11.73
C LEU A 244 15.41 40.70 -11.10
N VAL A 245 14.34 39.96 -11.33
CA VAL A 245 14.23 38.54 -10.96
C VAL A 245 13.85 37.70 -12.17
N SER A 246 14.28 36.45 -12.18
CA SER A 246 13.90 35.43 -13.15
C SER A 246 13.53 34.13 -12.43
N PRO A 247 12.57 33.35 -12.94
CA PRO A 247 12.36 31.97 -12.47
C PRO A 247 13.46 31.00 -12.93
N LEU A 248 14.31 31.39 -13.89
CA LEU A 248 15.35 30.51 -14.44
C LEU A 248 16.57 30.41 -13.50
N PRO A 249 17.35 29.31 -13.59
CA PRO A 249 18.62 29.18 -12.87
C PRO A 249 19.62 30.27 -13.26
N LEU A 250 20.40 30.75 -12.29
CA LEU A 250 21.35 31.86 -12.48
C LEU A 250 22.29 31.65 -13.68
N ALA A 251 22.80 30.43 -13.88
CA ALA A 251 23.69 30.13 -15.00
C ALA A 251 23.05 30.41 -16.37
N GLU A 252 21.80 30.00 -16.56
CA GLU A 252 21.05 30.20 -17.82
C GLU A 252 20.78 31.68 -18.08
N VAL A 253 20.45 32.44 -17.03
CA VAL A 253 20.23 33.89 -17.12
C VAL A 253 21.52 34.62 -17.53
N LEU A 254 22.64 34.29 -16.89
CA LEU A 254 23.93 34.92 -17.20
C LEU A 254 24.40 34.59 -18.62
N ASP A 255 24.24 33.35 -19.07
CA ASP A 255 24.62 32.95 -20.43
C ASP A 255 23.72 33.63 -21.48
N GLY A 256 22.42 33.73 -21.22
CA GLY A 256 21.49 34.40 -22.11
C GLY A 256 21.71 35.92 -22.21
N LEU A 257 22.18 36.55 -21.13
CA LEU A 257 22.59 37.96 -21.12
C LEU A 257 23.93 38.19 -21.84
N ARG A 258 24.90 37.29 -21.66
CA ARG A 258 26.17 37.32 -22.42
C ARG A 258 25.92 37.20 -23.93
N ALA A 259 25.04 36.29 -24.33
CA ALA A 259 24.63 36.14 -25.73
C ALA A 259 23.91 37.38 -26.28
N ALA A 260 23.32 38.21 -25.42
CA ALA A 260 22.69 39.47 -25.76
C ALA A 260 23.65 40.68 -25.71
N GLY A 261 24.94 40.47 -25.47
CA GLY A 261 25.96 41.53 -25.45
C GLY A 261 26.17 42.20 -24.09
N PHE A 262 25.47 41.77 -23.04
CA PHE A 262 25.70 42.25 -21.68
C PHE A 262 26.87 41.52 -21.01
N ALA A 263 27.49 42.15 -20.00
CA ALA A 263 28.61 41.58 -19.26
C ALA A 263 28.24 41.28 -17.79
N PRO A 264 27.38 40.28 -17.50
CA PRO A 264 26.94 40.01 -16.15
C PRO A 264 27.94 39.12 -15.37
N ALA A 265 28.02 39.37 -14.07
CA ALA A 265 28.82 38.59 -13.12
C ALA A 265 27.91 37.82 -12.17
N ALA A 266 28.34 36.65 -11.71
CA ALA A 266 27.61 35.90 -10.69
C ALA A 266 28.00 36.40 -9.31
N GLU A 267 27.03 36.56 -8.41
CA GLU A 267 27.23 36.99 -7.03
C GLU A 267 26.82 35.84 -6.10
N GLY A 268 27.63 35.57 -5.08
CA GLY A 268 27.35 34.57 -4.05
C GLY A 268 26.47 35.12 -2.93
N PRO A 269 26.07 34.28 -1.96
CA PRO A 269 25.21 34.68 -0.84
C PRO A 269 25.79 35.85 -0.03
N ASP A 270 27.11 35.98 0.01
CA ASP A 270 27.84 37.00 0.76
C ASP A 270 28.16 38.26 -0.08
N GLY A 271 27.64 38.36 -1.31
CA GLY A 271 27.87 39.50 -2.19
C GLY A 271 29.18 39.46 -3.00
N HIS A 272 29.95 38.38 -2.88
CA HIS A 272 31.21 38.20 -3.61
C HIS A 272 31.00 37.59 -5.00
N VAL A 273 31.82 37.98 -5.98
CA VAL A 273 31.74 37.45 -7.34
C VAL A 273 32.13 35.96 -7.36
N LEU A 274 31.23 35.10 -7.85
CA LEU A 274 31.42 33.66 -7.99
C LEU A 274 31.94 33.30 -9.39
N ASP A 275 32.94 32.39 -9.44
CA ASP A 275 33.33 31.72 -10.69
C ASP A 275 32.37 30.57 -10.98
N LEU A 276 31.54 30.71 -12.03
CA LEU A 276 30.56 29.71 -12.45
C LEU A 276 31.08 28.73 -13.52
N ARG A 277 32.40 28.60 -13.72
CA ARG A 277 32.95 27.55 -14.59
C ARG A 277 32.38 26.18 -14.18
N ALA A 278 31.90 25.42 -15.17
CA ALA A 278 31.10 24.22 -14.95
C ALA A 278 31.85 23.14 -14.14
N GLY A 279 31.46 22.95 -12.88
CA GLY A 279 31.83 21.80 -12.06
C GLY A 279 31.05 20.54 -12.46
N GLY A 280 31.71 19.38 -12.42
CA GLY A 280 31.19 18.11 -12.93
C GLY A 280 29.86 17.65 -12.31
N ARG A 281 28.97 17.13 -13.17
CA ARG A 281 27.62 16.64 -12.80
C ARG A 281 27.71 15.29 -12.07
N ARG A 282 27.12 15.17 -10.87
CA ARG A 282 26.91 13.89 -10.18
C ARG A 282 25.55 13.28 -10.58
N ILE A 283 25.54 11.97 -10.83
CA ILE A 283 24.36 11.21 -11.24
C ILE A 283 23.43 11.01 -10.03
N ALA A 284 22.13 11.28 -10.20
CA ALA A 284 21.12 11.05 -9.17
C ALA A 284 20.93 9.54 -8.89
N GLY A 285 20.80 9.18 -7.61
CA GLY A 285 20.60 7.80 -7.17
C GLY A 285 19.29 7.19 -7.68
N LYS A 286 19.34 5.92 -8.11
CA LYS A 286 18.20 5.14 -8.59
C LYS A 286 17.11 5.01 -7.51
N GLY A 287 15.88 5.43 -7.84
CA GLY A 287 14.71 5.26 -6.97
C GLY A 287 14.36 3.79 -6.68
N ARG A 288 13.87 3.53 -5.46
CA ARG A 288 13.49 2.20 -4.97
C ARG A 288 12.25 1.67 -5.70
N ARG A 289 12.30 0.43 -6.20
CA ARG A 289 11.13 -0.29 -6.78
C ARG A 289 10.19 -0.78 -5.67
N ARG A 290 8.87 -0.60 -5.84
CA ARG A 290 7.84 -1.23 -4.99
C ARG A 290 7.76 -2.74 -5.29
N PRO A 291 7.60 -3.60 -4.27
CA PRO A 291 7.36 -5.02 -4.49
C PRO A 291 5.95 -5.25 -5.08
N VAL A 292 5.86 -6.12 -6.07
CA VAL A 292 4.61 -6.54 -6.73
C VAL A 292 3.92 -7.59 -5.84
N GLN A 293 2.63 -7.41 -5.56
CA GLN A 293 1.80 -8.44 -4.93
C GLN A 293 1.37 -9.46 -5.99
N PRO A 294 1.56 -10.77 -5.78
CA PRO A 294 1.00 -11.78 -6.67
C PRO A 294 -0.54 -11.80 -6.56
N SER A 295 -1.21 -12.04 -7.69
CA SER A 295 -2.67 -12.19 -7.75
C SER A 295 -3.13 -13.44 -6.98
N THR A 296 -4.33 -13.38 -6.41
CA THR A 296 -4.99 -14.55 -5.81
C THR A 296 -5.26 -15.62 -6.88
N PRO A 297 -4.87 -16.89 -6.65
CA PRO A 297 -5.09 -17.97 -7.60
C PRO A 297 -6.58 -18.29 -7.76
N SER A 298 -6.98 -18.74 -8.95
CA SER A 298 -8.36 -19.16 -9.24
C SER A 298 -8.70 -20.52 -8.62
N ASP A 299 -9.99 -20.83 -8.49
CA ASP A 299 -10.47 -22.12 -7.97
C ASP A 299 -9.96 -23.32 -8.79
N GLU A 300 -9.80 -23.13 -10.10
CA GLU A 300 -9.21 -24.14 -10.99
C GLU A 300 -7.74 -24.41 -10.65
N GLN A 301 -6.94 -23.35 -10.45
CA GLN A 301 -5.54 -23.45 -10.04
C GLN A 301 -5.39 -24.08 -8.65
N LEU A 302 -6.29 -23.75 -7.71
CA LEU A 302 -6.35 -24.38 -6.39
C LEU A 302 -6.67 -25.87 -6.51
N GLY A 303 -7.61 -26.25 -7.39
CA GLY A 303 -7.96 -27.63 -7.68
C GLY A 303 -6.80 -28.45 -8.26
N GLU A 304 -5.99 -27.86 -9.15
CA GLU A 304 -4.76 -28.48 -9.65
C GLU A 304 -3.70 -28.67 -8.56
N LEU A 305 -3.45 -27.63 -7.75
CA LEU A 305 -2.52 -27.71 -6.62
C LEU A 305 -2.90 -28.80 -5.61
N VAL A 306 -4.19 -28.91 -5.28
CA VAL A 306 -4.69 -29.98 -4.41
C VAL A 306 -4.49 -31.36 -5.05
N ARG A 307 -4.72 -31.51 -6.35
CA ARG A 307 -4.42 -32.76 -7.09
C ARG A 307 -2.93 -33.11 -7.04
N LEU A 308 -2.03 -32.14 -7.23
CA LEU A 308 -0.58 -32.32 -7.15
C LEU A 308 -0.15 -32.83 -5.76
N VAL A 309 -0.63 -32.19 -4.69
CA VAL A 309 -0.31 -32.58 -3.31
C VAL A 309 -0.85 -33.98 -3.02
N ARG A 310 -2.12 -34.26 -3.34
CA ARG A 310 -2.73 -35.60 -3.13
C ARG A 310 -2.09 -36.69 -3.98
N ALA A 311 -1.58 -36.36 -5.17
CA ALA A 311 -0.79 -37.28 -6.00
C ALA A 311 0.55 -37.62 -5.33
N GLY A 312 1.25 -36.61 -4.79
CA GLY A 312 2.47 -36.79 -4.02
C GLY A 312 2.26 -37.65 -2.77
N ASP A 313 1.20 -37.39 -2.00
CA ASP A 313 0.86 -38.15 -0.80
C ASP A 313 0.55 -39.62 -1.11
N ARG A 314 -0.21 -39.90 -2.20
CA ARG A 314 -0.49 -41.27 -2.66
C ARG A 314 0.79 -41.99 -3.09
N ALA A 315 1.68 -41.32 -3.82
CA ALA A 315 2.96 -41.89 -4.22
C ALA A 315 3.91 -42.15 -3.03
N ALA A 316 3.84 -41.32 -1.98
CA ALA A 316 4.61 -41.50 -0.75
C ALA A 316 4.10 -42.68 0.10
N THR A 317 2.80 -42.98 0.04
CA THR A 317 2.13 -44.02 0.85
C THR A 317 1.98 -45.37 0.13
N THR A 318 2.16 -45.42 -1.19
CA THR A 318 2.15 -46.68 -1.95
C THR A 318 3.39 -47.52 -1.62
N THR A 319 3.17 -48.69 -1.01
CA THR A 319 4.23 -49.65 -0.70
C THR A 319 4.60 -50.40 -1.97
N GLY A 320 5.88 -50.35 -2.38
CA GLY A 320 6.39 -51.12 -3.51
C GLY A 320 6.83 -52.52 -3.06
N GLY A 321 6.54 -53.53 -3.88
CA GLY A 321 7.06 -54.89 -3.69
C GLY A 321 8.53 -55.02 -4.11
N ALA A 322 8.92 -56.20 -4.64
CA ALA A 322 10.30 -56.47 -5.07
C ALA A 322 10.90 -55.34 -5.94
N ARG A 323 11.80 -54.56 -5.34
CA ARG A 323 12.39 -53.35 -5.91
C ARG A 323 13.63 -53.70 -6.73
N VAL A 324 13.65 -53.25 -7.98
CA VAL A 324 14.86 -53.28 -8.81
C VAL A 324 15.44 -51.87 -8.81
N SER A 325 16.57 -51.72 -8.11
CA SER A 325 17.35 -50.48 -8.09
C SER A 325 18.52 -50.60 -9.05
N VAL A 326 18.88 -49.52 -9.72
CA VAL A 326 20.18 -49.41 -10.40
C VAL A 326 21.20 -49.07 -9.32
N PRO A 327 22.16 -49.95 -8.97
CA PRO A 327 23.19 -49.60 -8.00
C PRO A 327 24.12 -48.59 -8.65
N GLY A 328 24.36 -47.49 -7.95
CA GLY A 328 25.60 -46.76 -8.14
C GLY A 328 26.74 -47.72 -7.78
N HIS A 329 27.33 -48.31 -8.83
CA HIS A 329 28.62 -48.99 -8.82
C HIS A 329 28.50 -50.49 -8.44
N LEU A 330 28.66 -51.35 -9.46
CA LEU A 330 28.74 -52.83 -9.45
C LEU A 330 27.43 -53.61 -9.15
N GLY A 331 26.87 -54.29 -10.17
CA GLY A 331 26.24 -55.61 -9.98
C GLY A 331 24.78 -55.85 -10.41
N ALA A 332 23.96 -54.86 -10.77
CA ALA A 332 22.65 -55.09 -11.42
C ALA A 332 22.45 -54.09 -12.55
N GLY A 333 22.61 -54.55 -13.79
CA GLY A 333 22.63 -53.68 -14.96
C GLY A 333 21.27 -53.06 -15.30
N PRO A 334 21.24 -51.98 -16.10
CA PRO A 334 20.03 -51.35 -16.68
C PRO A 334 19.02 -52.34 -17.31
N SER A 335 19.50 -53.53 -17.67
CA SER A 335 18.72 -54.65 -18.20
C SER A 335 17.66 -55.17 -17.22
N ALA A 336 17.91 -55.18 -15.91
CA ALA A 336 16.95 -55.70 -14.92
C ALA A 336 15.74 -54.76 -14.73
N THR A 337 15.99 -53.45 -14.63
CA THR A 337 14.94 -52.42 -14.59
C THR A 337 14.12 -52.43 -15.87
N LEU A 338 14.79 -52.53 -17.02
CA LEU A 338 14.14 -52.61 -18.32
C LEU A 338 13.29 -53.88 -18.46
N ALA A 339 13.79 -55.04 -18.02
CA ALA A 339 13.05 -56.30 -18.04
C ALA A 339 11.81 -56.24 -17.13
N LEU A 340 11.91 -55.61 -15.96
CA LEU A 340 10.77 -55.39 -15.06
C LEU A 340 9.72 -54.48 -15.71
N LEU A 341 10.13 -53.37 -16.32
CA LEU A 341 9.22 -52.45 -17.01
C LEU A 341 8.57 -53.10 -18.24
N GLN A 342 9.32 -53.87 -19.04
CA GLN A 342 8.77 -54.62 -20.18
C GLN A 342 7.83 -55.75 -19.75
N ARG A 343 8.09 -56.38 -18.61
CA ARG A 343 7.19 -57.37 -18.02
C ARG A 343 5.90 -56.71 -17.53
N ALA A 344 6.02 -55.61 -16.78
CA ALA A 344 4.88 -54.83 -16.31
C ALA A 344 4.02 -54.31 -17.48
N ALA A 345 4.63 -53.91 -18.61
CA ALA A 345 3.90 -53.48 -19.80
C ALA A 345 3.12 -54.61 -20.48
N ARG A 346 3.70 -55.81 -20.54
CA ARG A 346 3.02 -57.00 -21.08
C ARG A 346 1.89 -57.50 -20.18
N GLU A 347 2.07 -57.41 -18.87
CA GLU A 347 1.11 -57.87 -17.86
C GLU A 347 0.08 -56.80 -17.47
N GLY A 348 0.20 -55.57 -17.99
CA GLY A 348 -0.70 -54.45 -17.66
C GLY A 348 -0.62 -53.99 -16.20
N ARG A 349 0.50 -54.26 -15.51
CA ARG A 349 0.66 -54.00 -14.07
C ARG A 349 1.27 -52.64 -13.79
N SER A 350 0.75 -51.92 -12.79
CA SER A 350 1.33 -50.65 -12.35
C SER A 350 2.68 -50.84 -11.65
N VAL A 351 3.60 -49.93 -11.94
CA VAL A 351 4.95 -49.87 -11.37
C VAL A 351 5.16 -48.51 -10.69
N LEU A 352 5.76 -48.56 -9.50
CA LEU A 352 6.27 -47.40 -8.80
C LEU A 352 7.66 -47.09 -9.35
N VAL A 353 7.82 -45.89 -9.93
CA VAL A 353 9.05 -45.44 -10.56
C VAL A 353 9.58 -44.24 -9.79
N ASP A 354 10.84 -44.36 -9.34
CA ASP A 354 11.63 -43.22 -8.88
C ASP A 354 12.41 -42.67 -10.08
N PHE A 355 12.27 -41.38 -10.36
CA PHE A 355 12.94 -40.72 -11.48
C PHE A 355 13.40 -39.31 -11.14
N VAL A 356 14.36 -38.78 -11.91
CA VAL A 356 14.86 -37.41 -11.78
C VAL A 356 14.34 -36.56 -12.94
N ASP A 357 13.74 -35.41 -12.65
CA ASP A 357 13.21 -34.51 -13.67
C ASP A 357 14.29 -33.66 -14.38
N GLY A 358 13.88 -32.81 -15.33
CA GLY A 358 14.81 -31.94 -16.07
C GLY A 358 15.50 -30.86 -15.23
N HIS A 359 15.07 -30.66 -13.99
CA HIS A 359 15.64 -29.71 -13.03
C HIS A 359 16.47 -30.38 -11.94
N GLY A 360 16.71 -31.70 -12.04
CA GLY A 360 17.50 -32.46 -11.07
C GLY A 360 16.73 -32.83 -9.80
N THR A 361 15.41 -32.66 -9.76
CA THR A 361 14.59 -33.01 -8.59
C THR A 361 14.13 -34.47 -8.69
N ALA A 362 14.37 -35.24 -7.63
CA ALA A 362 13.89 -36.63 -7.55
C ALA A 362 12.38 -36.65 -7.25
N ALA A 363 11.63 -37.43 -8.01
CA ALA A 363 10.20 -37.61 -7.88
C ALA A 363 9.81 -39.09 -8.00
N ARG A 364 8.72 -39.47 -7.33
CA ARG A 364 8.17 -40.82 -7.31
C ARG A 364 6.78 -40.82 -7.96
N ARG A 365 6.51 -41.77 -8.86
CA ARG A 365 5.22 -41.87 -9.58
C ARG A 365 4.77 -43.32 -9.77
N VAL A 366 3.46 -43.54 -9.77
CA VAL A 366 2.85 -44.83 -10.11
C VAL A 366 2.40 -44.78 -11.57
N ILE A 367 3.00 -45.63 -12.40
CA ILE A 367 2.80 -45.64 -13.84
C ILE A 367 2.30 -47.01 -14.27
N THR A 368 1.26 -47.07 -15.10
CA THR A 368 0.87 -48.28 -15.83
C THR A 368 1.55 -48.24 -17.21
N PRO A 369 2.66 -48.98 -17.40
CA PRO A 369 3.47 -48.92 -18.60
C PRO A 369 2.70 -49.52 -19.78
N GLN A 370 2.72 -48.85 -20.93
CA GLN A 370 2.09 -49.32 -22.16
C GLN A 370 3.15 -49.73 -23.20
N VAL A 371 4.19 -48.90 -23.36
CA VAL A 371 5.28 -49.14 -24.31
C VAL A 371 6.62 -48.88 -23.62
N VAL A 372 7.55 -49.83 -23.74
CA VAL A 372 8.92 -49.71 -23.21
C VAL A 372 9.91 -50.05 -24.32
N GLY A 373 10.52 -49.03 -24.91
CA GLY A 373 11.41 -49.18 -26.07
C GLY A 373 12.12 -47.88 -26.44
N GLY A 374 13.20 -47.97 -27.22
CA GLY A 374 13.91 -46.79 -27.73
C GLY A 374 14.47 -45.86 -26.64
N GLY A 375 14.75 -46.37 -25.44
CA GLY A 375 15.25 -45.57 -24.32
C GLY A 375 14.19 -44.78 -23.55
N VAL A 376 12.90 -45.02 -23.80
CA VAL A 376 11.77 -44.31 -23.16
C VAL A 376 10.74 -45.32 -22.63
N LEU A 377 10.19 -45.01 -21.45
CA LEU A 377 8.99 -45.61 -20.88
C LEU A 377 7.80 -44.69 -21.18
N GLU A 378 6.79 -45.21 -21.86
CA GLU A 378 5.52 -44.54 -22.09
C GLU A 378 4.40 -45.29 -21.37
N GLY A 379 3.62 -44.58 -20.56
CA GLY A 379 2.58 -45.19 -19.76
C GLY A 379 1.64 -44.15 -19.15
N VAL A 380 0.51 -44.63 -18.65
CA VAL A 380 -0.48 -43.79 -17.98
C VAL A 380 -0.02 -43.57 -16.55
N ASP A 381 0.16 -42.31 -16.16
CA ASP A 381 0.41 -41.96 -14.76
C ASP A 381 -0.90 -42.04 -13.99
N VAL A 382 -1.01 -43.02 -13.09
CA VAL A 382 -2.24 -43.29 -12.31
C VAL A 382 -2.61 -42.09 -11.43
N SER A 383 -1.64 -41.20 -11.16
CA SER A 383 -1.86 -40.00 -10.36
C SER A 383 -2.56 -38.88 -11.13
N TYR A 384 -2.41 -38.84 -12.47
CA TYR A 384 -2.92 -37.77 -13.34
C TYR A 384 -3.88 -38.24 -14.43
N GLY A 385 -3.95 -39.54 -14.72
CA GLY A 385 -4.77 -40.11 -15.79
C GLY A 385 -4.29 -39.81 -17.22
N GLU A 386 -3.08 -39.28 -17.36
CA GLU A 386 -2.49 -38.89 -18.65
C GLU A 386 -1.37 -39.83 -19.06
N VAL A 387 -1.20 -40.01 -20.38
CA VAL A 387 -0.05 -40.71 -20.96
C VAL A 387 1.17 -39.80 -20.87
N ARG A 388 2.24 -40.30 -20.22
CA ARG A 388 3.50 -39.57 -20.06
C ARG A 388 4.69 -40.40 -20.50
N ARG A 389 5.72 -39.70 -20.95
CA ARG A 389 6.97 -40.27 -21.48
C ARG A 389 8.12 -39.98 -20.52
N PHE A 390 8.81 -41.04 -20.09
CA PHE A 390 9.91 -40.98 -19.12
C PHE A 390 11.18 -41.57 -19.75
N PRO A 391 12.28 -40.81 -19.88
CA PRO A 391 13.54 -41.37 -20.37
C PRO A 391 14.09 -42.40 -19.38
N LEU A 392 14.42 -43.61 -19.86
CA LEU A 392 14.87 -44.72 -19.01
C LEU A 392 16.15 -44.39 -18.23
N HIS A 393 17.04 -43.58 -18.80
CA HIS A 393 18.28 -43.14 -18.14
C HIS A 393 18.04 -42.21 -16.94
N ARG A 394 16.81 -41.69 -16.76
CA ARG A 394 16.42 -40.87 -15.62
C ARG A 394 15.66 -41.65 -14.54
N ILE A 395 15.37 -42.92 -14.79
CA ILE A 395 14.72 -43.81 -13.83
C ILE A 395 15.80 -44.40 -12.93
N THR A 396 15.73 -44.10 -11.64
CA THR A 396 16.70 -44.55 -10.63
C THR A 396 16.30 -45.88 -10.01
N SER A 397 15.00 -46.13 -9.83
CA SER A 397 14.49 -47.44 -9.42
C SER A 397 13.07 -47.68 -9.93
N ALA A 398 12.71 -48.96 -10.08
CA ALA A 398 11.35 -49.39 -10.38
C ALA A 398 10.96 -50.56 -9.49
N ALA A 399 9.73 -50.52 -8.95
CA ALA A 399 9.15 -51.60 -8.18
C ALA A 399 7.75 -51.90 -8.72
N LEU A 400 7.37 -53.18 -8.75
CA LEU A 400 5.97 -53.54 -9.00
C LEU A 400 5.11 -53.02 -7.83
N VAL A 401 3.98 -52.40 -8.15
CA VAL A 401 2.97 -52.14 -7.14
C VAL A 401 2.36 -53.49 -6.78
N GLU A 402 2.43 -53.87 -5.51
CA GLU A 402 1.66 -55.01 -5.01
C GLU A 402 0.21 -54.59 -5.07
N GLY A 403 -0.58 -55.28 -5.89
CA GLY A 403 -2.03 -55.07 -5.87
C GLY A 403 -2.56 -55.64 -4.57
N ASP A 404 -3.46 -54.92 -3.92
CA ASP A 404 -4.48 -55.55 -3.09
C ASP A 404 -5.14 -56.61 -3.98
N GLY A 405 -4.80 -57.87 -3.73
CA GLY A 405 -5.49 -58.99 -4.36
C GLY A 405 -6.90 -59.03 -3.78
N ALA A 406 -7.88 -58.74 -4.65
CA ALA A 406 -9.32 -59.02 -4.55
C ALA A 406 -10.01 -58.76 -3.20
#